data_AF-H3H9A3-F1
#
_entry.id   AF-H3H9A3-F1
#
_cell.length_a   1.000
_cell.length_b   1.000
_cell.length_c   1.000
_cell.angle_alpha   90.00
_cell.angle_beta   90.00
_cell.angle_gamma   90.00
#
_symmetry.space_group_name_H-M   'P 1'
#
loop_
_entity.id
_entity.type
_entity.pdbx_description
1 polymer ?
#
loop_
_entity_poly.entity_id
_entity_poly.type
_entity_poly.pdbx_seq_one_letter_code
_entity_poly.pdbx_strand_id
1 'polypeptide(L)'
;MAKVQERLAVLSMNIFCRPEGIHSGQWFKTGDYKDLRVALLLQKMAKFDVVILQEMFEAGPRHKRFVREAYAMGFRYHCGSVWPHLLDSRLIDGGLLILSRFPIVERDQLAYSQGSGSDGICAKGV
;
A
#
# COMPACT_ATOMS: atom_id res chain seq x y z
N MET A 1 -24.82 -6.56 33.48
CA MET A 1 -24.58 -6.27 32.04
C MET A 1 -23.24 -6.84 31.65
N ALA A 2 -23.15 -7.62 30.58
CA ALA A 2 -21.87 -8.11 30.07
C ALA A 2 -21.06 -6.91 29.53
N LYS A 3 -19.79 -6.80 29.92
CA LYS A 3 -18.89 -5.75 29.42
C LYS A 3 -18.60 -6.05 27.95
N VAL A 4 -19.04 -5.18 27.05
CA VAL A 4 -18.65 -5.26 25.64
C VAL A 4 -17.15 -4.96 25.59
N GLN A 5 -16.36 -5.92 25.10
CA GLN A 5 -14.94 -5.73 24.87
C GLN A 5 -14.74 -5.43 23.39
N GLU A 6 -14.42 -4.18 23.09
CA GLU A 6 -14.05 -3.76 21.75
C GLU A 6 -12.66 -4.29 21.40
N ARG A 7 -12.47 -4.68 20.15
CA ARG A 7 -11.19 -5.15 19.60
C ARG A 7 -10.95 -4.48 18.26
N LEU A 8 -9.69 -4.13 18.03
CA LEU A 8 -9.19 -3.70 16.73
C LEU A 8 -7.99 -4.57 16.33
N ALA A 9 -8.05 -5.22 15.17
CA ALA A 9 -6.93 -5.95 14.60
C ALA A 9 -6.27 -5.14 13.48
N VAL A 10 -5.00 -4.77 13.69
CA VAL A 10 -4.22 -3.96 12.74
C VAL A 10 -3.08 -4.77 12.16
N LEU A 11 -2.90 -4.72 10.83
CA LEU A 11 -1.75 -5.26 10.14
C LEU A 11 -0.92 -4.10 9.57
N SER A 12 0.37 -4.00 9.92
CA SER A 12 1.33 -3.15 9.21
C SER A 12 2.35 -4.03 8.50
N MET A 13 2.53 -3.87 7.19
CA MET A 13 3.42 -4.73 6.42
C MET A 13 3.97 -4.07 5.17
N ASN A 14 5.30 -4.11 5.03
CA ASN A 14 5.95 -3.83 3.76
C ASN A 14 5.77 -5.03 2.83
N ILE A 15 5.19 -4.81 1.66
CA ILE A 15 4.85 -5.88 0.72
C ILE A 15 5.79 -5.95 -0.48
N PHE A 16 6.81 -5.10 -0.58
CA PHE A 16 7.81 -5.11 -1.66
C PHE A 16 7.16 -5.20 -3.06
N CYS A 17 6.08 -4.45 -3.28
CA CYS A 17 5.31 -4.46 -4.51
C CYS A 17 5.70 -3.26 -5.39
N ARG A 18 6.91 -3.34 -5.95
CA ARG A 18 7.49 -2.31 -6.83
C ARG A 18 6.61 -2.00 -8.05
N PRO A 19 6.75 -0.81 -8.67
CA PRO A 19 6.04 -0.43 -9.89
C PRO A 19 6.12 -1.48 -11.01
N GLU A 20 5.13 -1.51 -11.90
CA GLU A 20 5.18 -2.35 -13.11
C GLU A 20 6.47 -2.13 -13.90
N GLY A 21 7.02 -3.20 -14.48
CA GLY A 21 8.29 -3.15 -15.23
C GLY A 21 9.56 -3.10 -14.38
N ILE A 22 9.50 -2.79 -13.08
CA ILE A 22 10.66 -2.82 -12.17
C ILE A 22 10.74 -4.17 -11.48
N HIS A 23 11.80 -4.96 -11.68
CA HIS A 23 11.95 -6.25 -11.00
C HIS A 23 13.43 -6.59 -10.75
N SER A 24 13.67 -7.60 -9.92
CA SER A 24 15.00 -8.18 -9.71
C SER A 24 15.20 -9.32 -10.70
N GLY A 25 16.44 -9.62 -11.06
CA GLY A 25 16.77 -10.77 -11.91
C GLY A 25 16.56 -10.55 -13.41
N GLN A 26 16.61 -11.63 -14.18
CA GLN A 26 16.39 -11.60 -15.62
C GLN A 26 14.88 -11.62 -15.92
N TRP A 27 14.42 -10.75 -16.83
CA TRP A 27 13.01 -10.55 -17.23
C TRP A 27 12.18 -11.84 -17.42
N PHE A 28 12.83 -12.96 -17.75
CA PHE A 28 12.17 -14.23 -18.06
C PHE A 28 12.54 -15.41 -17.14
N LYS A 29 13.32 -15.21 -16.07
CA LYS A 29 13.81 -16.34 -15.24
C LYS A 29 13.54 -16.21 -13.75
N THR A 30 13.63 -15.02 -13.19
CA THR A 30 13.41 -14.77 -11.75
C THR A 30 12.86 -13.37 -11.59
N GLY A 31 11.87 -13.19 -10.71
CA GLY A 31 11.23 -11.90 -10.47
C GLY A 31 10.74 -11.78 -9.04
N ASP A 32 10.09 -10.66 -8.70
CA ASP A 32 9.68 -10.35 -7.32
C ASP A 32 8.43 -11.10 -6.85
N TYR A 33 7.86 -11.96 -7.69
CA TYR A 33 6.61 -12.70 -7.41
C TYR A 33 5.45 -11.79 -6.96
N LYS A 34 5.37 -10.56 -7.49
CA LYS A 34 4.45 -9.51 -7.01
C LYS A 34 2.99 -9.96 -6.97
N ASP A 35 2.55 -10.68 -7.99
CA ASP A 35 1.16 -11.15 -8.08
C ASP A 35 0.87 -12.23 -7.02
N LEU A 36 1.81 -13.15 -6.78
CA LEU A 36 1.71 -14.14 -5.71
C LEU A 36 1.72 -13.47 -4.33
N ARG A 37 2.61 -12.47 -4.11
CA ARG A 37 2.67 -11.70 -2.86
C ARG A 37 1.35 -10.99 -2.58
N VAL A 38 0.76 -10.36 -3.59
CA VAL A 38 -0.56 -9.70 -3.49
C VAL A 38 -1.68 -10.71 -3.21
N ALA A 39 -1.69 -11.87 -3.88
CA ALA A 39 -2.68 -12.91 -3.63
C ALA A 39 -2.61 -13.45 -2.19
N LEU A 40 -1.41 -13.70 -1.67
CA LEU A 40 -1.20 -14.14 -0.28
C LEU A 40 -1.57 -13.04 0.73
N LEU A 41 -1.30 -11.77 0.40
CA LEU A 41 -1.71 -10.63 1.22
C LEU A 41 -3.23 -10.54 1.36
N LEU A 42 -3.99 -10.73 0.27
CA LEU A 42 -5.45 -10.73 0.31
C LEU A 42 -5.98 -11.80 1.26
N GLN A 43 -5.42 -13.02 1.23
CA GLN A 43 -5.79 -14.07 2.17
C GLN A 43 -5.46 -13.69 3.62
N LYS A 44 -4.29 -13.07 3.85
CA LYS A 44 -3.84 -12.67 5.19
C LYS A 44 -4.69 -11.55 5.77
N MET A 45 -5.04 -10.53 4.98
CA MET A 45 -5.76 -9.34 5.46
C MET A 45 -7.19 -9.64 5.91
N ALA A 46 -7.79 -10.77 5.49
CA ALA A 46 -9.14 -11.15 5.87
C ALA A 46 -9.36 -11.19 7.39
N LYS A 47 -8.29 -11.39 8.16
CA LYS A 47 -8.29 -11.50 9.63
C LYS A 47 -8.12 -10.15 10.37
N PHE A 48 -8.05 -9.05 9.63
CA PHE A 48 -7.74 -7.72 10.15
C PHE A 48 -8.84 -6.72 9.78
N ASP A 49 -8.91 -5.65 10.57
CA ASP A 49 -9.88 -4.57 10.40
C ASP A 49 -9.26 -3.35 9.72
N VAL A 50 -7.97 -3.12 9.98
CA VAL A 50 -7.15 -2.07 9.36
C VAL A 50 -5.86 -2.68 8.86
N VAL A 51 -5.44 -2.29 7.65
CA VAL A 51 -4.24 -2.77 7.00
C VAL A 51 -3.44 -1.58 6.48
N ILE A 52 -2.17 -1.50 6.87
CA ILE A 52 -1.24 -0.42 6.55
C ILE A 52 -0.09 -1.05 5.76
N LEU A 53 0.01 -0.69 4.48
CA LEU A 53 0.97 -1.29 3.56
C LEU A 53 2.06 -0.30 3.21
N GLN A 54 3.30 -0.78 3.19
CA GLN A 54 4.44 -0.07 2.62
C GLN A 54 4.93 -0.78 1.35
N GLU A 55 5.56 -0.01 0.47
CA GLU A 55 5.95 -0.44 -0.88
C GLU A 55 4.81 -1.07 -1.69
N MET A 56 3.59 -0.55 -1.52
CA MET A 56 2.45 -0.80 -2.41
C MET A 56 2.29 0.38 -3.36
N PHE A 57 3.16 0.44 -4.37
CA PHE A 57 3.18 1.55 -5.33
C PHE A 57 1.94 1.55 -6.23
N GLU A 58 1.41 2.75 -6.53
CA GLU A 58 0.17 2.91 -7.27
C GLU A 58 0.35 2.75 -8.79
N ALA A 59 1.59 2.85 -9.29
CA ALA A 59 1.91 2.76 -10.70
C ALA A 59 1.56 1.40 -11.32
N GLY A 60 0.41 1.35 -12.03
CA GLY A 60 0.00 0.24 -12.89
C GLY A 60 -1.34 -0.41 -12.53
N PRO A 61 -1.77 -1.46 -13.28
CA PRO A 61 -3.06 -2.11 -13.06
C PRO A 61 -3.11 -2.96 -11.79
N ARG A 62 -1.97 -3.46 -11.27
CA ARG A 62 -1.92 -4.29 -10.05
C ARG A 62 -2.52 -3.59 -8.85
N HIS A 63 -2.18 -2.31 -8.63
CA HIS A 63 -2.71 -1.53 -7.52
C HIS A 63 -4.23 -1.39 -7.58
N LYS A 64 -4.76 -0.96 -8.74
CA LYS A 64 -6.22 -0.81 -8.95
C LYS A 64 -6.96 -2.12 -8.75
N ARG A 65 -6.42 -3.24 -9.25
CA ARG A 65 -6.98 -4.57 -9.06
C ARG A 65 -7.00 -4.96 -7.57
N PHE A 66 -5.90 -4.74 -6.86
CA PHE A 66 -5.80 -5.04 -5.43
C PHE A 66 -6.82 -4.26 -4.60
N VAL A 67 -6.94 -2.95 -4.80
CA VAL A 67 -7.91 -2.11 -4.07
C VAL A 67 -9.34 -2.58 -4.33
N ARG A 68 -9.67 -2.95 -5.58
CA ARG A 68 -10.98 -3.51 -5.93
C ARG A 68 -11.26 -4.83 -5.21
N GLU A 69 -10.27 -5.71 -5.12
CA GLU A 69 -10.40 -7.00 -4.42
C GLU A 69 -10.55 -6.78 -2.90
N ALA A 70 -9.75 -5.89 -2.30
CA ALA A 70 -9.88 -5.50 -0.90
C ALA A 70 -11.26 -4.88 -0.57
N TYR A 71 -11.80 -4.06 -1.48
CA TYR A 71 -13.13 -3.49 -1.36
C TYR A 71 -14.21 -4.59 -1.31
N ALA A 72 -14.10 -5.60 -2.18
CA ALA A 72 -15.01 -6.76 -2.18
C ALA A 72 -14.93 -7.56 -0.87
N MET A 73 -13.80 -7.53 -0.17
CA MET A 73 -13.62 -8.16 1.15
C MET A 73 -14.15 -7.33 2.33
N GLY A 74 -14.68 -6.13 2.08
CA GLY A 74 -15.26 -5.25 3.10
C GLY A 74 -14.36 -4.12 3.60
N PHE A 75 -13.16 -3.94 3.03
CA PHE A 75 -12.36 -2.73 3.25
C PHE A 75 -12.93 -1.58 2.39
N ARG A 76 -14.05 -1.00 2.84
CA ARG A 76 -14.80 0.00 2.08
C ARG A 76 -14.13 1.38 2.05
N TYR A 77 -13.13 1.60 2.89
CA TYR A 77 -12.41 2.87 3.02
C TYR A 77 -10.93 2.65 2.80
N HIS A 78 -10.28 3.56 2.08
CA HIS A 78 -8.83 3.53 1.89
C HIS A 78 -8.26 4.93 1.68
N CYS A 79 -6.99 5.11 2.00
CA CYS A 79 -6.19 6.26 1.58
C CYS A 79 -4.80 5.78 1.15
N GLY A 80 -4.32 6.27 0.02
CA GLY A 80 -2.99 5.99 -0.52
C GLY A 80 -2.06 7.18 -0.39
N SER A 81 -0.80 6.98 -0.79
CA SER A 81 0.17 8.06 -0.98
C SER A 81 -0.33 9.08 -1.99
N VAL A 82 0.01 10.36 -1.80
CA VAL A 82 -0.23 11.38 -2.83
C VAL A 82 0.84 11.29 -3.90
N TRP A 83 0.40 11.42 -5.14
CA TRP A 83 1.29 11.60 -6.28
C TRP A 83 2.01 12.94 -6.18
N PRO A 84 3.33 12.97 -6.41
CA PRO A 84 4.05 14.23 -6.53
C PRO A 84 3.40 15.13 -7.59
N HIS A 85 3.41 16.44 -7.36
CA HIS A 85 2.96 17.41 -8.37
C HIS A 85 3.94 17.41 -9.56
N LEU A 86 3.48 17.87 -10.73
CA LEU A 86 4.29 17.88 -11.97
C LEU A 86 5.62 18.66 -11.87
N LEU A 87 5.74 19.56 -10.87
CA LEU A 87 6.94 20.36 -10.60
C LEU A 87 7.79 19.81 -9.45
N ASP A 88 7.39 18.68 -8.87
CA ASP A 88 8.09 18.03 -7.77
C ASP A 88 9.29 17.23 -8.33
N SER A 89 10.39 17.16 -7.58
CA SER A 89 11.56 16.36 -7.97
C SER A 89 11.30 14.85 -7.84
N ARG A 90 10.20 14.47 -7.19
CA ARG A 90 9.77 13.09 -6.97
C ARG A 90 8.91 12.63 -8.14
N LEU A 91 9.16 11.41 -8.61
CA LEU A 91 8.56 10.87 -9.83
C LEU A 91 7.52 9.77 -9.55
N ILE A 92 7.54 9.20 -8.34
CA ILE A 92 6.73 8.04 -7.96
C ILE A 92 6.15 8.28 -6.55
N ASP A 93 4.96 7.73 -6.29
CA ASP A 93 4.32 7.75 -4.98
C ASP A 93 5.16 7.09 -3.87
N GLY A 94 4.82 7.34 -2.61
CA GLY A 94 5.54 6.82 -1.45
C GLY A 94 5.40 5.31 -1.21
N GLY A 95 4.49 4.64 -1.93
CA GLY A 95 4.16 3.23 -1.76
C GLY A 95 3.34 2.94 -0.50
N LEU A 96 2.62 3.91 0.03
CA LEU A 96 1.77 3.76 1.22
C LEU A 96 0.31 3.53 0.82
N LEU A 97 -0.34 2.58 1.48
CA LEU A 97 -1.78 2.33 1.36
C LEU A 97 -2.36 1.89 2.70
N ILE A 98 -3.35 2.63 3.19
CA ILE A 98 -4.18 2.25 4.33
C ILE A 98 -5.52 1.75 3.80
N LEU A 99 -5.94 0.57 4.25
CA LEU A 99 -7.25 -0.02 4.03
C LEU A 99 -7.97 -0.13 5.37
N SER A 100 -9.25 0.21 5.41
CA SER A 100 -10.06 0.19 6.63
C SER A 100 -11.48 -0.34 6.38
N ARG A 101 -11.97 -1.16 7.31
CA ARG A 101 -13.40 -1.53 7.41
C ARG A 101 -14.25 -0.41 8.01
N PHE A 102 -13.62 0.50 8.76
CA PHE A 102 -14.24 1.65 9.40
C PHE A 102 -14.09 2.92 8.55
N PRO A 103 -15.04 3.87 8.62
CA PRO A 103 -14.93 5.14 7.93
C PRO A 103 -13.64 5.88 8.27
N ILE A 104 -12.92 6.33 7.25
CA ILE A 104 -11.82 7.28 7.40
C ILE A 104 -12.44 8.67 7.30
N VAL A 105 -12.56 9.35 8.45
CA VAL A 105 -13.20 10.67 8.55
C VAL A 105 -12.22 11.82 8.28
N GLU A 106 -10.92 11.55 8.47
CA GLU A 106 -9.84 12.51 8.26
C GLU A 106 -8.60 11.76 7.75
N ARG A 107 -7.82 12.43 6.92
CA ARG A 107 -6.54 11.94 6.42
C ARG A 107 -5.58 13.11 6.25
N ASP A 108 -4.33 12.86 6.57
CA ASP A 108 -3.22 13.78 6.31
C ASP A 108 -2.03 12.97 5.80
N GLN A 109 -0.98 13.67 5.41
CA GLN A 109 0.26 13.07 4.94
C GLN A 109 1.47 13.92 5.29
N LEU A 110 2.59 13.27 5.56
CA LEU A 110 3.87 13.94 5.72
C LEU A 110 4.90 13.27 4.83
N ALA A 111 5.21 13.93 3.71
CA ALA A 111 6.30 13.50 2.85
C ALA A 111 7.64 14.04 3.37
N TYR A 112 8.62 13.17 3.56
CA TYR A 112 9.96 13.57 4.00
C TYR A 112 10.66 14.43 2.94
N SER A 113 11.37 15.46 3.41
CA SER A 113 12.05 16.44 2.55
C SER A 113 13.43 15.97 2.06
N GLN A 114 13.97 14.91 2.66
CA GLN A 114 15.28 14.35 2.34
C GLN A 114 15.12 12.91 1.88
N GLY A 115 15.92 12.50 0.90
CA GLY A 115 15.96 11.14 0.40
C GLY A 115 17.37 10.76 -0.05
N SER A 116 17.63 9.46 -0.16
CA SER A 116 18.93 8.93 -0.60
C SER A 116 18.74 7.85 -1.66
N GLY A 117 19.59 7.86 -2.68
CA GLY A 117 19.52 6.90 -3.79
C GLY A 117 18.15 6.87 -4.47
N SER A 118 17.65 5.65 -4.73
CA SER A 118 16.33 5.44 -5.34
C SER A 118 15.15 5.85 -4.46
N ASP A 119 15.37 6.09 -3.16
CA ASP A 119 14.30 6.62 -2.32
C ASP A 119 14.12 8.13 -2.51
N GLY A 120 15.12 8.84 -3.03
CA GLY A 120 15.03 10.27 -3.35
C GLY A 120 14.08 10.60 -4.50
N ILE A 121 13.75 9.61 -5.35
CA ILE A 121 12.75 9.77 -6.42
C ILE A 121 11.33 9.40 -5.99
N CYS A 122 11.14 8.84 -4.79
CA CYS A 122 9.85 8.44 -4.25
C CYS A 122 9.37 9.42 -3.18
N ALA A 123 8.06 9.69 -3.11
CA ALA A 123 7.46 10.51 -2.05
C ALA A 123 7.32 9.75 -0.71
N LYS A 124 8.44 9.30 -0.14
CA LYS A 124 8.46 8.61 1.16
C LYS A 124 7.88 9.50 2.28
N GLY A 125 7.15 8.90 3.21
CA GLY A 125 6.45 9.65 4.24
C GLY A 125 5.69 8.77 5.23
N VAL A 126 4.73 9.39 5.92
CA VAL A 126 3.69 8.76 6.76
C VAL A 126 2.31 9.29 6.43
#